data_AF-A0A268TV67-F1
#
_entry.id   AF-A0A268TV67-F1
#
_cell.length_a   1.000
_cell.length_b   1.000
_cell.length_c   1.000
_cell.angle_alpha   90.00
_cell.angle_beta   90.00
_cell.angle_gamma   90.00
#
_symmetry.space_group_name_H-M   'P 1'
#
loop_
_entity.id
_entity.type
_entity.pdbx_description
1 polymer ?
#
loop_
_entity_poly.entity_id
_entity_poly.type
_entity_poly.pdbx_seq_one_letter_code
_entity_poly.pdbx_strand_id
1 'polypeptide(L)'
;MGIKNGIERLIAIYNRYGMSISKFSSVIGKDRRTLTSWIDKTTSKEPSIQVKNAICTFFRYPKNIWDCSNEEFEELLNKVPEEQVRIIDEGYEGGLAYILDKEREERFVIHPRFPGPAYRDKIIDSPYKVSTSDLAKKLRLIRSDHILEYGFRSIEWYSIESLLKFAFSPIGNPYTMEQKIQILKLVYDTFNDNYNKGLYLFDSHSTKLYGMDTAYISINPKQKILFFKMPIDSLIVEICNQVLIDRLHRYFTSMSQTPKHILRTDSPKILSILLECIKTRRTLLEFYEQVSLKTTYGELFANNISVDLP
;
A
#
# COMPACT_ATOMS: atom_id res chain seq x y z
N MET A 1 -31.21 2.37 31.83
CA MET A 1 -30.41 1.14 31.67
C MET A 1 -29.25 1.20 32.66
N GLY A 2 -28.96 0.12 33.39
CA GLY A 2 -27.88 0.12 34.39
C GLY A 2 -26.49 0.23 33.76
N ILE A 3 -25.52 0.77 34.51
CA ILE A 3 -24.12 0.89 34.07
C ILE A 3 -23.54 -0.52 33.85
N LYS A 4 -22.94 -0.76 32.68
CA LYS A 4 -22.29 -2.04 32.34
C LYS A 4 -21.17 -2.32 33.32
N ASN A 5 -21.20 -3.51 33.92
CA ASN A 5 -20.14 -3.95 34.83
C ASN A 5 -18.88 -4.40 34.06
N GLY A 6 -17.79 -4.70 34.76
CA GLY A 6 -16.51 -5.00 34.11
C GLY A 6 -16.54 -6.30 33.30
N ILE A 7 -17.36 -7.27 33.68
CA ILE A 7 -17.57 -8.49 32.89
C ILE A 7 -18.26 -8.16 31.56
N GLU A 8 -19.32 -7.36 31.58
CA GLU A 8 -20.05 -6.97 30.38
C GLU A 8 -19.19 -6.16 29.40
N ARG A 9 -18.35 -5.26 29.92
CA ARG A 9 -17.38 -4.50 29.12
C ARG A 9 -16.31 -5.41 28.51
N LEU A 10 -15.79 -6.37 29.28
CA LEU A 10 -14.83 -7.35 28.77
C LEU A 10 -15.42 -8.18 27.64
N ILE A 11 -16.66 -8.66 27.78
CA ILE A 11 -17.36 -9.43 26.74
C ILE A 11 -17.55 -8.57 25.48
N ALA A 12 -17.96 -7.31 25.63
CA ALA A 12 -18.14 -6.40 24.50
C ALA A 12 -16.82 -6.18 23.73
N ILE A 13 -15.71 -5.97 24.45
CA ILE A 13 -14.36 -5.86 23.87
C ILE A 13 -13.97 -7.16 23.16
N TYR A 14 -14.18 -8.31 23.81
CA TYR A 14 -13.90 -9.63 23.22
C TYR A 14 -14.66 -9.85 21.91
N ASN A 15 -15.97 -9.58 21.91
CA ASN A 15 -16.85 -9.76 20.76
C ASN A 15 -16.48 -8.82 19.60
N ARG A 16 -16.11 -7.56 19.90
CA ARG A 16 -15.70 -6.58 18.89
C ARG A 16 -14.54 -7.08 18.02
N TYR A 17 -13.51 -7.67 18.65
CA TYR A 17 -12.30 -8.07 17.95
C TYR A 17 -12.35 -9.51 17.39
N GLY A 18 -13.42 -10.26 17.65
CA GLY A 18 -13.64 -11.59 17.08
C GLY A 18 -12.50 -12.59 17.34
N MET A 19 -11.78 -12.44 18.45
CA MET A 19 -10.59 -13.25 18.77
C MET A 19 -10.99 -14.64 19.29
N SER A 20 -10.13 -15.64 19.10
CA SER A 20 -10.33 -16.93 19.76
C SER A 20 -10.09 -16.83 21.27
N ILE A 21 -10.81 -17.65 22.05
CA ILE A 21 -10.65 -17.77 23.52
C ILE A 21 -9.17 -18.00 23.88
N SER A 22 -8.45 -18.83 23.11
CA SER A 22 -7.03 -19.09 23.35
C SER A 22 -6.16 -17.84 23.18
N LYS A 23 -6.43 -17.02 22.17
CA LYS A 23 -5.63 -15.82 21.95
C LYS A 23 -5.93 -14.77 23.01
N PHE A 24 -7.21 -14.55 23.32
CA PHE A 24 -7.63 -13.56 24.30
C PHE A 24 -7.17 -13.92 25.73
N SER A 25 -7.22 -15.20 26.11
CA SER A 25 -6.69 -15.69 27.39
C SER A 25 -5.18 -15.42 27.56
N SER A 26 -4.38 -15.63 26.50
CA SER A 26 -2.95 -15.27 26.52
C SER A 26 -2.69 -13.77 26.67
N VAL A 27 -3.54 -12.92 26.08
CA VAL A 27 -3.43 -11.46 26.18
C VAL A 27 -3.63 -10.98 27.61
N ILE A 28 -4.62 -11.54 28.30
CA ILE A 28 -4.99 -11.10 29.65
C ILE A 28 -4.26 -11.87 30.76
N GLY A 29 -3.38 -12.81 30.41
CA GLY A 29 -2.63 -13.62 31.37
C GLY A 29 -3.51 -14.48 32.26
N LYS A 30 -4.59 -15.06 31.70
CA LYS A 30 -5.51 -15.99 32.40
C LYS A 30 -5.63 -17.30 31.64
N ASP A 31 -6.08 -18.34 32.33
CA ASP A 31 -6.41 -19.61 31.70
C ASP A 31 -7.74 -19.52 30.93
N ARG A 32 -7.94 -20.46 30.00
CA ARG A 32 -9.13 -20.48 29.13
C ARG A 32 -10.42 -20.66 29.92
N ARG A 33 -10.42 -21.48 30.99
CA ARG A 33 -11.62 -21.77 31.79
C ARG A 33 -12.12 -20.51 32.51
N THR A 34 -11.19 -19.73 33.06
CA THR A 34 -11.52 -18.42 33.66
C THR A 34 -12.15 -17.48 32.64
N LEU A 35 -11.56 -17.36 31.44
CA LEU A 35 -12.13 -16.52 30.39
C LEU A 35 -13.52 -16.99 29.93
N THR A 36 -13.70 -18.30 29.72
CA THR A 36 -15.00 -18.90 29.38
C THR A 36 -16.04 -18.61 30.46
N SER A 37 -15.67 -18.66 31.75
CA SER A 37 -16.61 -18.35 32.84
C SER A 37 -17.12 -16.91 32.81
N TRP A 38 -16.29 -15.96 32.35
CA TRP A 38 -16.73 -14.58 32.12
C TRP A 38 -17.63 -14.47 30.90
N ILE A 39 -17.27 -15.09 29.77
CA ILE A 39 -18.05 -15.05 28.52
C ILE A 39 -19.45 -15.63 28.73
N ASP A 40 -19.54 -16.78 29.39
CA ASP A 40 -20.80 -17.48 29.68
C ASP A 40 -21.56 -16.85 30.87
N LYS A 41 -21.01 -15.80 31.48
CA LYS A 41 -21.55 -15.12 32.67
C LYS A 41 -21.85 -16.08 33.83
N THR A 42 -21.08 -17.15 33.96
CA THR A 42 -21.23 -18.17 35.03
C THR A 42 -20.52 -17.78 36.33
N THR A 43 -19.76 -16.68 36.31
CA THR A 43 -19.13 -16.09 37.50
C THR A 43 -19.54 -14.63 37.67
N SER A 44 -19.65 -14.19 38.92
CA SER A 44 -19.83 -12.78 39.31
C SER A 44 -18.52 -12.09 39.71
N LYS A 45 -17.38 -12.80 39.64
CA LYS A 45 -16.08 -12.25 40.01
C LYS A 45 -15.56 -11.30 38.93
N GLU A 46 -15.46 -10.02 39.27
CA GLU A 46 -14.97 -8.97 38.38
C GLU A 46 -13.53 -9.20 37.88
N PRO A 47 -13.20 -8.79 36.63
CA PRO A 47 -11.84 -8.81 36.13
C PRO A 47 -10.91 -7.96 37.00
N SER A 48 -9.76 -8.52 37.38
CA SER A 48 -8.79 -7.81 38.21
C SER A 48 -8.18 -6.61 37.45
N ILE A 49 -7.62 -5.64 38.21
CA ILE A 49 -6.92 -4.48 37.64
C ILE A 49 -5.82 -4.91 36.67
N GLN A 50 -5.11 -6.01 36.95
CA GLN A 50 -4.10 -6.56 36.04
C GLN A 50 -4.71 -6.97 34.69
N VAL A 51 -5.87 -7.64 34.70
CA VAL A 51 -6.60 -8.03 33.47
C VAL A 51 -7.07 -6.77 32.73
N LYS A 52 -7.70 -5.83 33.44
CA LYS A 52 -8.15 -4.54 32.87
C LYS A 52 -6.99 -3.77 32.22
N ASN A 53 -5.84 -3.68 32.88
CA ASN A 53 -4.64 -3.04 32.36
C ASN A 53 -4.05 -3.78 31.16
N ALA A 54 -4.04 -5.12 31.17
CA ALA A 54 -3.58 -5.92 30.04
C ALA A 54 -4.45 -5.68 28.79
N ILE A 55 -5.78 -5.62 28.97
CA ILE A 55 -6.73 -5.28 27.91
C ILE A 55 -6.50 -3.84 27.41
N CYS A 56 -6.42 -2.85 28.31
CA CYS A 56 -6.12 -1.47 27.93
C CYS A 56 -4.79 -1.36 27.17
N THR A 57 -3.76 -2.08 27.59
CA THR A 57 -2.44 -2.04 26.94
C THR A 57 -2.48 -2.69 25.56
N PHE A 58 -3.08 -3.88 25.46
CA PHE A 58 -3.09 -4.65 24.23
C PHE A 58 -4.01 -4.02 23.17
N PHE A 59 -5.21 -3.61 23.56
CA PHE A 59 -6.21 -3.01 22.67
C PHE A 59 -6.14 -1.47 22.62
N ARG A 60 -5.25 -0.87 23.42
CA ARG A 60 -4.98 0.58 23.46
C ARG A 60 -6.17 1.43 23.87
N TYR A 61 -7.02 0.89 24.75
CA TYR A 61 -8.08 1.68 25.35
C TYR A 61 -7.54 2.53 26.51
N PRO A 62 -8.05 3.77 26.67
CA PRO A 62 -7.74 4.56 27.85
C PRO A 62 -8.29 3.87 29.09
N LYS A 63 -7.66 4.09 30.25
CA LYS A 63 -8.01 3.37 31.50
C LYS A 63 -9.46 3.64 31.96
N ASN A 64 -9.98 4.83 31.66
CA ASN A 64 -11.36 5.22 31.98
C ASN A 64 -12.41 4.38 31.24
N ILE A 65 -12.05 3.58 30.22
CA ILE A 65 -13.01 2.68 29.57
C ILE A 65 -13.69 1.71 30.56
N TRP A 66 -13.06 1.43 31.69
CA TRP A 66 -13.62 0.57 32.74
C TRP A 66 -14.56 1.30 33.69
N ASP A 67 -14.43 2.62 33.79
CA ASP A 67 -15.05 3.47 34.81
C ASP A 67 -15.74 4.70 34.18
N CYS A 68 -16.36 4.49 33.01
CA CYS A 68 -17.12 5.50 32.25
C CYS A 68 -18.63 5.20 32.19
N SER A 69 -19.45 6.11 31.65
CA SER A 69 -20.86 5.83 31.37
C SER A 69 -21.02 4.77 30.27
N ASN A 70 -22.23 4.22 30.07
CA ASN A 70 -22.48 3.27 28.97
C ASN A 70 -22.33 3.92 27.60
N GLU A 71 -22.78 5.17 27.45
CA GLU A 71 -22.64 5.92 26.21
C GLU A 71 -21.16 6.19 25.89
N GLU A 72 -20.40 6.65 26.88
CA GLU A 72 -18.95 6.86 26.76
C GLU A 72 -18.22 5.54 26.53
N PHE A 73 -18.67 4.43 27.14
CA PHE A 73 -18.11 3.11 26.89
C PHE A 73 -18.30 2.68 25.43
N GLU A 74 -19.51 2.84 24.88
CA GLU A 74 -19.77 2.50 23.47
C GLU A 74 -18.98 3.42 22.53
N GLU A 75 -18.82 4.70 22.86
CA GLU A 75 -17.98 5.62 22.08
C GLU A 75 -16.51 5.19 22.11
N LEU A 76 -15.96 4.93 23.29
CA LEU A 76 -14.57 4.47 23.48
C LEU A 76 -14.33 3.10 22.85
N LEU A 77 -15.29 2.18 22.98
CA LEU A 77 -15.26 0.88 22.35
C LEU A 77 -15.18 1.06 20.84
N ASN A 78 -15.94 2.00 20.26
CA ASN A 78 -16.01 2.24 18.82
C ASN A 78 -14.87 3.05 18.22
N LYS A 79 -14.13 3.83 19.02
CA LYS A 79 -12.97 4.59 18.58
C LYS A 79 -11.82 3.67 18.14
N VAL A 80 -11.33 3.85 16.91
CA VAL A 80 -10.01 3.37 16.48
C VAL A 80 -8.96 4.25 17.18
N PRO A 81 -7.80 3.74 17.65
CA PRO A 81 -6.80 4.59 18.29
C PRO A 81 -6.29 5.67 17.31
N GLU A 82 -6.78 6.90 17.46
CA GLU A 82 -6.50 8.05 16.58
C GLU A 82 -5.00 8.41 16.52
N GLU A 83 -4.20 8.06 17.53
CA GLU A 83 -2.76 8.38 17.58
C GLU A 83 -1.91 7.75 16.47
N GLN A 84 -2.40 6.68 15.82
CA GLN A 84 -1.62 5.93 14.82
C GLN A 84 -2.09 6.10 13.38
N VAL A 85 -3.24 6.74 13.17
CA VAL A 85 -3.85 6.91 11.85
C VAL A 85 -4.32 8.36 11.73
N ARG A 86 -3.77 9.09 10.76
CA ARG A 86 -4.17 10.45 10.45
C ARG A 86 -4.76 10.50 9.05
N ILE A 87 -5.93 11.13 8.94
CA ILE A 87 -6.57 11.40 7.66
C ILE A 87 -6.14 12.79 7.20
N ILE A 88 -5.64 12.88 5.98
CA ILE A 88 -5.30 14.13 5.30
C ILE A 88 -6.35 14.33 4.21
N ASP A 89 -7.22 15.32 4.41
CA ASP A 89 -8.32 15.67 3.52
C ASP A 89 -8.25 17.15 3.14
N GLU A 90 -7.16 17.51 2.46
CA GLU A 90 -6.85 18.89 2.03
C GLU A 90 -7.11 19.08 0.52
N GLY A 91 -7.95 18.22 -0.07
CA GLY A 91 -8.20 18.19 -1.51
C GLY A 91 -6.99 17.70 -2.33
N TYR A 92 -7.09 17.86 -3.65
CA TYR A 92 -6.10 17.31 -4.60
C TYR A 92 -4.72 17.97 -4.46
N GLU A 93 -4.69 19.29 -4.36
CA GLU A 93 -3.48 20.09 -4.20
C GLU A 93 -2.79 19.81 -2.86
N GLY A 94 -3.56 19.76 -1.76
CA GLY A 94 -3.04 19.40 -0.44
C GLY A 94 -2.45 17.99 -0.44
N GLY A 95 -3.14 17.02 -1.08
CA GLY A 95 -2.60 15.67 -1.26
C GLY A 95 -1.30 15.64 -2.08
N LEU A 96 -1.17 16.46 -3.13
CA LEU A 96 0.09 16.58 -3.89
C LEU A 96 1.22 17.18 -3.05
N ALA A 97 0.94 18.25 -2.31
CA ALA A 97 1.90 18.91 -1.44
C ALA A 97 2.38 17.98 -0.32
N TYR A 98 1.46 17.22 0.28
CA TYR A 98 1.77 16.23 1.30
C TYR A 98 2.74 15.14 0.78
N ILE A 99 2.49 14.59 -0.41
CA ILE A 99 3.38 13.57 -1.00
C ILE A 99 4.76 14.15 -1.25
N LEU A 100 4.83 15.36 -1.80
CA LEU A 100 6.10 16.06 -2.04
C LEU A 100 6.90 16.26 -0.76
N ASP A 101 6.24 16.64 0.33
CA ASP A 101 6.86 16.80 1.64
C ASP A 101 7.41 15.46 2.17
N LYS A 102 6.58 14.42 2.18
CA LYS A 102 6.96 13.11 2.75
C LYS A 102 7.97 12.31 1.91
N GLU A 103 8.02 12.56 0.61
CA GLU A 103 8.95 11.92 -0.34
C GLU A 103 10.13 12.83 -0.72
N ARG A 104 10.37 13.91 0.03
CA ARG A 104 11.38 14.92 -0.31
C ARG A 104 12.82 14.40 -0.30
N GLU A 105 13.17 13.48 0.60
CA GLU A 105 14.56 13.01 0.72
C GLU A 105 14.81 11.73 -0.08
N GLU A 106 13.84 10.82 0.00
CA GLU A 106 13.86 9.55 -0.71
C GLU A 106 12.43 9.03 -0.83
N ARG A 107 12.27 8.04 -1.72
CA ARG A 107 10.98 7.46 -2.04
C ARG A 107 11.06 5.95 -2.04
N PHE A 108 10.14 5.30 -1.35
CA PHE A 108 9.89 3.86 -1.45
C PHE A 108 8.39 3.67 -1.66
N VAL A 109 7.99 3.24 -2.85
CA VAL A 109 6.57 3.26 -3.24
C VAL A 109 6.13 1.97 -3.93
N ILE A 110 4.86 1.63 -3.69
CA ILE A 110 4.13 0.63 -4.44
C ILE A 110 3.07 1.37 -5.25
N HIS A 111 3.14 1.20 -6.56
CA HIS A 111 2.28 1.88 -7.50
C HIS A 111 1.15 0.96 -7.97
N PRO A 112 -0.10 1.47 -8.03
CA PRO A 112 -1.21 0.69 -8.52
C PRO A 112 -1.32 0.68 -10.05
N ARG A 113 -0.61 1.61 -10.71
CA ARG A 113 -0.61 1.76 -12.16
C ARG A 113 0.78 2.12 -12.61
N PHE A 114 1.29 1.34 -13.56
CA PHE A 114 2.41 1.73 -14.39
C PHE A 114 1.93 2.64 -15.54
N PRO A 115 2.66 3.68 -15.90
CA PRO A 115 3.77 4.30 -15.18
C PRO A 115 3.27 5.18 -14.01
N GLY A 116 4.15 5.46 -13.05
CA GLY A 116 3.87 6.43 -12.00
C GLY A 116 3.56 7.83 -12.54
N PRO A 117 2.79 8.67 -11.83
CA PRO A 117 2.40 10.01 -12.30
C PRO A 117 3.58 10.89 -12.74
N ALA A 118 4.71 10.82 -12.01
CA ALA A 118 5.90 11.62 -12.29
C ALA A 118 6.44 11.47 -13.72
N TYR A 119 6.34 10.27 -14.29
CA TYR A 119 6.86 9.99 -15.63
C TYR A 119 5.88 10.44 -16.72
N ARG A 120 4.59 10.08 -16.58
CA ARG A 120 3.58 10.47 -17.57
C ARG A 120 3.33 11.97 -17.59
N ASP A 121 3.35 12.63 -16.43
CA ASP A 121 3.02 14.05 -16.30
C ASP A 121 4.15 14.93 -16.87
N LYS A 122 5.35 14.35 -17.13
CA LYS A 122 6.45 15.00 -17.85
C LYS A 122 6.26 15.00 -19.38
N ILE A 123 5.51 14.02 -19.88
CA ILE A 123 5.27 13.82 -21.32
C ILE A 123 3.92 14.40 -21.76
N ILE A 124 2.92 14.35 -20.88
CA ILE A 124 1.53 14.68 -21.20
C ILE A 124 0.98 15.60 -20.11
N ASP A 125 0.33 16.67 -20.53
CA ASP A 125 -0.53 17.47 -19.67
C ASP A 125 -1.80 16.68 -19.33
N SER A 126 -1.75 15.90 -18.25
CA SER A 126 -2.88 15.23 -17.58
C SER A 126 -3.96 14.62 -18.51
N PRO A 127 -3.99 13.29 -18.75
CA PRO A 127 -5.03 12.68 -19.57
C PRO A 127 -6.45 12.77 -18.96
N TYR A 128 -6.58 13.24 -17.72
CA TYR A 128 -7.84 13.34 -16.99
C TYR A 128 -8.11 14.80 -16.56
N LYS A 129 -9.22 15.35 -17.07
CA LYS A 129 -9.88 16.65 -16.80
C LYS A 129 -9.25 17.94 -17.38
N VAL A 130 -10.16 18.75 -17.95
CA VAL A 130 -9.96 20.03 -18.67
C VAL A 130 -9.68 21.23 -17.74
N SER A 131 -9.78 21.07 -16.41
CA SER A 131 -9.44 22.12 -15.44
C SER A 131 -8.60 21.57 -14.28
N THR A 132 -7.29 21.57 -14.43
CA THR A 132 -6.36 21.43 -13.29
C THR A 132 -5.90 22.81 -12.87
N SER A 133 -5.89 23.08 -11.56
CA SER A 133 -5.42 24.35 -11.04
C SER A 133 -3.93 24.57 -11.38
N ASP A 134 -3.52 25.83 -11.51
CA ASP A 134 -2.11 26.12 -11.79
C ASP A 134 -1.18 25.68 -10.65
N LEU A 135 -1.70 25.67 -9.41
CA LEU A 135 -1.01 25.08 -8.27
C LEU A 135 -0.79 23.58 -8.46
N ALA A 136 -1.81 22.81 -8.85
CA ALA A 136 -1.67 21.39 -9.11
C ALA A 136 -0.68 21.10 -10.26
N LYS A 137 -0.70 21.90 -11.34
CA LYS A 137 0.29 21.79 -12.41
C LYS A 137 1.71 22.03 -11.89
N LYS A 138 1.92 23.10 -11.12
CA LYS A 138 3.21 23.41 -10.51
C LYS A 138 3.70 22.30 -9.58
N LEU A 139 2.85 21.77 -8.70
CA LEU A 139 3.21 20.69 -7.79
C LEU A 139 3.56 19.40 -8.55
N ARG A 140 2.82 19.05 -9.61
CA ARG A 140 3.16 17.90 -10.47
C ARG A 140 4.51 18.08 -11.16
N LEU A 141 4.79 19.26 -11.70
CA LEU A 141 6.09 19.56 -12.33
C LEU A 141 7.24 19.45 -11.33
N ILE A 142 7.11 20.07 -10.15
CA ILE A 142 8.10 19.95 -9.05
C ILE A 142 8.36 18.48 -8.73
N ARG A 143 7.28 17.69 -8.61
CA ARG A 143 7.37 16.27 -8.31
C ARG A 143 8.10 15.49 -9.40
N SER A 144 7.75 15.74 -10.66
CA SER A 144 8.38 15.08 -11.80
C SER A 144 9.85 15.43 -11.90
N ASP A 145 10.20 16.71 -11.80
CA ASP A 145 11.59 17.16 -11.87
C ASP A 145 12.43 16.53 -10.76
N HIS A 146 11.92 16.56 -9.52
CA HIS A 146 12.61 15.97 -8.37
C HIS A 146 12.77 14.45 -8.47
N ILE A 147 11.74 13.72 -8.93
CA ILE A 147 11.85 12.26 -9.13
C ILE A 147 12.81 11.90 -10.26
N LEU A 148 12.92 12.74 -11.29
CA LEU A 148 13.83 12.53 -12.43
C LEU A 148 15.27 12.96 -12.15
N GLU A 149 15.52 13.75 -11.09
CA GLU A 149 16.88 14.09 -10.67
C GLU A 149 17.73 12.84 -10.45
N TYR A 150 18.93 12.84 -11.05
CA TYR A 150 19.83 11.69 -11.03
C TYR A 150 20.23 11.27 -9.60
N GLY A 151 20.43 12.25 -8.71
CA GLY A 151 20.83 12.02 -7.32
C GLY A 151 19.69 11.59 -6.39
N PHE A 152 18.42 11.77 -6.78
CA PHE A 152 17.30 11.47 -5.91
C PHE A 152 17.12 9.95 -5.74
N ARG A 153 16.95 9.48 -4.50
CA ARG A 153 16.80 8.04 -4.22
C ARG A 153 15.35 7.61 -4.37
N SER A 154 15.08 6.66 -5.27
CA SER A 154 13.72 6.15 -5.51
C SER A 154 13.71 4.64 -5.68
N ILE A 155 12.92 3.94 -4.89
CA ILE A 155 12.60 2.52 -5.07
C ILE A 155 11.12 2.42 -5.41
N GLU A 156 10.81 1.85 -6.56
CA GLU A 156 9.46 1.77 -7.08
C GLU A 156 9.09 0.35 -7.46
N TRP A 157 7.94 -0.08 -6.96
CA TRP A 157 7.35 -1.39 -7.22
C TRP A 157 6.10 -1.22 -8.07
N TYR A 158 6.02 -1.98 -9.17
CA TYR A 158 4.86 -2.06 -10.04
C TYR A 158 4.49 -3.52 -10.29
N SER A 159 3.19 -3.82 -10.34
CA SER A 159 2.78 -5.16 -10.75
C SER A 159 3.03 -5.35 -12.25
N ILE A 160 3.42 -6.57 -12.64
CA ILE A 160 3.54 -6.96 -14.05
C ILE A 160 2.21 -6.75 -14.77
N GLU A 161 1.09 -7.12 -14.15
CA GLU A 161 -0.25 -6.83 -14.67
C GLU A 161 -0.44 -5.36 -15.04
N SER A 162 -0.02 -4.41 -14.19
CA SER A 162 -0.15 -2.97 -14.47
C SER A 162 0.71 -2.52 -15.65
N LEU A 163 1.92 -3.08 -15.80
CA LEU A 163 2.82 -2.84 -16.93
C LEU A 163 2.20 -3.34 -18.24
N LEU A 164 1.64 -4.56 -18.22
CA LEU A 164 0.99 -5.17 -19.38
C LEU A 164 -0.28 -4.41 -19.79
N LYS A 165 -1.10 -3.97 -18.83
CA LYS A 165 -2.27 -3.13 -19.08
C LYS A 165 -1.88 -1.82 -19.78
N PHE A 166 -0.84 -1.15 -19.29
CA PHE A 166 -0.32 0.06 -19.91
C PHE A 166 0.19 -0.17 -21.35
N ALA A 167 0.87 -1.28 -21.60
CA ALA A 167 1.42 -1.55 -22.91
C ALA A 167 0.33 -1.97 -23.92
N PHE A 168 -0.47 -2.98 -23.57
CA PHE A 168 -1.27 -3.74 -24.53
C PHE A 168 -2.79 -3.62 -24.35
N SER A 169 -3.28 -3.18 -23.19
CA SER A 169 -4.74 -3.07 -23.00
C SER A 169 -5.28 -1.79 -23.66
N PRO A 170 -6.35 -1.89 -24.47
CA PRO A 170 -7.07 -0.71 -24.98
C PRO A 170 -8.00 -0.11 -23.91
N ILE A 171 -8.39 -0.86 -22.88
CA ILE A 171 -9.34 -0.43 -21.86
C ILE A 171 -8.63 0.38 -20.79
N GLY A 172 -9.13 1.57 -20.49
CA GLY A 172 -8.59 2.43 -19.44
C GLY A 172 -7.20 3.00 -19.75
N ASN A 173 -6.80 2.99 -21.02
CA ASN A 173 -5.48 3.40 -21.49
C ASN A 173 -5.60 4.59 -22.47
N PRO A 174 -5.53 5.84 -21.97
CA PRO A 174 -5.79 7.02 -22.78
C PRO A 174 -4.61 7.46 -23.66
N TYR A 175 -3.50 6.70 -23.67
CA TYR A 175 -2.25 7.12 -24.30
C TYR A 175 -2.18 6.68 -25.76
N THR A 176 -1.73 7.58 -26.64
CA THR A 176 -1.35 7.22 -28.01
C THR A 176 -0.11 6.34 -28.02
N MET A 177 0.17 5.68 -29.14
CA MET A 177 1.38 4.85 -29.28
C MET A 177 2.66 5.67 -29.10
N GLU A 178 2.71 6.87 -29.67
CA GLU A 178 3.85 7.79 -29.54
C GLU A 178 4.07 8.18 -28.07
N GLN A 179 2.99 8.49 -27.35
CA GLN A 179 3.03 8.79 -25.92
C GLN A 179 3.52 7.58 -25.10
N LYS A 180 3.02 6.37 -25.39
CA LYS A 180 3.51 5.14 -24.73
C LYS A 180 5.00 4.95 -24.92
N ILE A 181 5.49 5.15 -26.14
CA ILE A 181 6.92 5.05 -26.49
C ILE A 181 7.74 6.09 -25.72
N GLN A 182 7.29 7.34 -25.68
CA GLN A 182 7.98 8.42 -24.97
C GLN A 182 8.03 8.16 -23.47
N ILE A 183 6.92 7.73 -22.87
CA ILE A 183 6.88 7.44 -21.44
C ILE A 183 7.75 6.23 -21.11
N LEU A 184 7.67 5.14 -21.87
CA LEU A 184 8.54 3.98 -21.64
C LEU A 184 10.01 4.31 -21.79
N LYS A 185 10.35 5.14 -22.79
CA LYS A 185 11.71 5.61 -22.96
C LYS A 185 12.17 6.43 -21.75
N LEU A 186 11.35 7.35 -21.26
CA LEU A 186 11.68 8.13 -20.05
C LEU A 186 11.87 7.23 -18.82
N VAL A 187 10.97 6.26 -18.60
CA VAL A 187 11.11 5.31 -17.48
C VAL A 187 12.38 4.48 -17.66
N TYR A 188 12.62 3.93 -18.85
CA TYR A 188 13.85 3.21 -19.16
C TYR A 188 15.09 4.06 -18.87
N ASP A 189 15.19 5.26 -19.43
CA ASP A 189 16.32 6.17 -19.25
C ASP A 189 16.51 6.59 -17.77
N THR A 190 15.43 6.65 -16.98
CA THR A 190 15.50 7.01 -15.55
C THR A 190 16.10 5.89 -14.70
N PHE A 191 15.78 4.63 -15.02
CA PHE A 191 16.20 3.47 -14.22
C PHE A 191 17.41 2.74 -14.81
N ASN A 192 17.69 2.92 -16.09
CA ASN A 192 18.87 2.40 -16.75
C ASN A 192 20.10 3.20 -16.30
N ASP A 193 21.12 2.52 -15.79
CA ASP A 193 22.38 3.11 -15.33
C ASP A 193 22.28 4.19 -14.24
N ASN A 194 21.17 4.19 -13.47
CA ASN A 194 21.02 5.05 -12.29
C ASN A 194 20.97 4.23 -10.99
N TYR A 195 22.10 4.17 -10.28
CA TYR A 195 22.23 3.42 -9.03
C TYR A 195 21.40 3.98 -7.85
N ASN A 196 20.90 5.22 -7.94
CA ASN A 196 20.00 5.79 -6.94
C ASN A 196 18.55 5.37 -7.16
N LYS A 197 18.24 4.73 -8.29
CA LYS A 197 16.88 4.32 -8.67
C LYS A 197 16.78 2.80 -8.71
N GLY A 198 15.72 2.26 -8.14
CA GLY A 198 15.40 0.84 -8.19
C GLY A 198 13.99 0.65 -8.73
N LEU A 199 13.87 -0.05 -9.86
CA LEU A 199 12.58 -0.48 -10.40
C LEU A 199 12.42 -1.97 -10.16
N TYR A 200 11.27 -2.35 -9.59
CA TYR A 200 10.90 -3.73 -9.35
C TYR A 200 9.56 -4.02 -10.01
N LEU A 201 9.53 -5.07 -10.83
CA LEU A 201 8.31 -5.59 -11.45
C LEU A 201 7.94 -6.88 -10.75
N PHE A 202 6.78 -6.92 -10.10
CA PHE A 202 6.38 -8.07 -9.28
C PHE A 202 5.11 -8.75 -9.78
N ASP A 203 4.99 -10.03 -9.48
CA ASP A 203 3.80 -10.82 -9.77
C ASP A 203 2.77 -10.65 -8.63
N SER A 204 1.73 -9.86 -8.89
CA SER A 204 0.64 -9.59 -7.95
C SER A 204 -0.33 -10.77 -7.78
N HIS A 205 -0.32 -11.78 -8.66
CA HIS A 205 -1.22 -12.94 -8.53
C HIS A 205 -0.66 -14.02 -7.61
N SER A 206 0.65 -14.25 -7.65
CA SER A 206 1.31 -15.25 -6.78
C SER A 206 1.36 -14.84 -5.31
N THR A 207 1.28 -13.54 -5.05
CA THR A 207 1.22 -12.97 -3.71
C THR A 207 -0.21 -12.52 -3.46
N LYS A 208 -0.89 -13.05 -2.45
CA LYS A 208 -2.24 -12.61 -2.04
C LYS A 208 -2.24 -11.17 -1.48
N LEU A 209 -1.68 -10.21 -2.22
CA LEU A 209 -1.53 -8.79 -1.91
C LEU A 209 -2.83 -8.02 -2.18
N TYR A 210 -3.99 -8.65 -2.02
CA TYR A 210 -5.29 -8.04 -2.29
C TYR A 210 -5.39 -6.66 -1.63
N GLY A 211 -5.37 -5.61 -2.46
CA GLY A 211 -5.53 -4.22 -2.04
C GLY A 211 -4.23 -3.40 -1.95
N MET A 212 -3.05 -4.02 -1.89
CA MET A 212 -1.78 -3.27 -1.81
C MET A 212 -1.30 -2.79 -3.18
N ASP A 213 -1.63 -3.53 -4.23
CA ASP A 213 -1.38 -3.20 -5.63
C ASP A 213 -2.51 -2.36 -6.25
N THR A 214 -3.57 -2.05 -5.49
CA THR A 214 -4.70 -1.25 -5.98
C THR A 214 -4.65 0.21 -5.51
N ALA A 215 -3.84 0.50 -4.51
CA ALA A 215 -3.62 1.85 -3.97
C ALA A 215 -2.18 2.33 -4.18
N TYR A 216 -2.00 3.64 -4.25
CA TYR A 216 -0.67 4.24 -4.13
C TYR A 216 -0.23 4.15 -2.67
N ILE A 217 0.88 3.47 -2.41
CA ILE A 217 1.45 3.33 -1.06
C ILE A 217 2.86 3.90 -1.06
N SER A 218 3.17 4.69 -0.05
CA SER A 218 4.51 5.22 0.23
C SER A 218 4.93 4.83 1.63
N ILE A 219 6.16 4.35 1.76
CA ILE A 219 6.71 3.81 3.01
C ILE A 219 8.00 4.56 3.33
N ASN A 220 8.06 5.24 4.46
CA ASN A 220 9.26 5.90 4.93
C ASN A 220 9.63 5.37 6.33
N PRO A 221 10.51 4.35 6.42
CA PRO A 221 10.89 3.75 7.70
C PRO A 221 11.69 4.73 8.58
N LYS A 222 12.44 5.68 7.99
CA LYS A 222 13.21 6.69 8.74
C LYS A 222 12.29 7.68 9.44
N GLN A 223 11.29 8.19 8.72
CA GLN A 223 10.28 9.09 9.28
C GLN A 223 9.21 8.34 10.08
N LYS A 224 9.23 7.00 10.07
CA LYS A 224 8.23 6.13 10.73
C LYS A 224 6.81 6.44 10.27
N ILE A 225 6.67 6.71 8.97
CA ILE A 225 5.41 7.00 8.32
C ILE A 225 5.20 6.02 7.16
N LEU A 226 3.97 5.54 7.03
CA LEU A 226 3.45 4.96 5.80
C LEU A 226 2.20 5.74 5.42
N PHE A 227 1.98 6.01 4.15
CA PHE A 227 0.71 6.59 3.73
C PHE A 227 0.22 5.98 2.43
N PHE A 228 -1.09 6.02 2.22
CA PHE A 228 -1.68 5.58 0.97
C PHE A 228 -2.82 6.47 0.51
N LYS A 229 -3.05 6.51 -0.81
CA LYS A 229 -4.17 7.24 -1.41
C LYS A 229 -5.41 6.38 -1.46
N MET A 230 -6.55 6.95 -1.06
CA MET A 230 -7.83 6.32 -1.30
C MET A 230 -8.21 6.37 -2.79
N PRO A 231 -8.90 5.36 -3.35
CA PRO A 231 -9.29 5.36 -4.77
C PRO A 231 -10.40 6.35 -5.16
N ILE A 232 -11.25 6.79 -4.23
CA ILE A 232 -12.49 7.52 -4.53
C ILE A 232 -12.37 9.03 -4.23
N ASP A 233 -11.59 9.39 -3.20
CA ASP A 233 -11.38 10.77 -2.78
C ASP A 233 -9.89 11.13 -2.85
N SER A 234 -9.55 12.42 -2.96
CA SER A 234 -8.15 12.90 -2.88
C SER A 234 -7.55 12.78 -1.46
N LEU A 235 -8.11 11.88 -0.66
CA LEU A 235 -7.80 11.63 0.72
C LEU A 235 -6.55 10.74 0.82
N ILE A 236 -5.67 11.11 1.75
CA ILE A 236 -4.50 10.33 2.12
C ILE A 236 -4.68 9.84 3.54
N VAL A 237 -4.44 8.55 3.75
CA VAL A 237 -4.37 7.95 5.08
C VAL A 237 -2.90 7.80 5.45
N GLU A 238 -2.45 8.53 6.46
CA GLU A 238 -1.14 8.39 7.10
C GLU A 238 -1.24 7.41 8.26
N ILE A 239 -0.25 6.52 8.37
CA ILE A 239 -0.11 5.52 9.42
C ILE A 239 1.27 5.68 10.07
N CYS A 240 1.27 5.84 11.39
CA CYS A 240 2.49 5.95 12.22
C CYS A 240 2.77 4.69 13.06
N ASN A 241 2.09 3.57 12.76
CA ASN A 241 2.33 2.29 13.42
C ASN A 241 3.64 1.64 12.95
N GLN A 242 4.72 1.80 13.73
CA GLN A 242 6.05 1.27 13.40
C GLN A 242 6.06 -0.24 13.09
N VAL A 243 5.31 -1.06 13.84
CA VAL A 243 5.26 -2.51 13.63
C VAL A 243 4.71 -2.86 12.24
N LEU A 244 3.69 -2.12 11.79
CA LEU A 244 3.12 -2.29 10.46
C LEU A 244 4.09 -1.79 9.38
N ILE A 245 4.68 -0.61 9.59
CA ILE A 245 5.64 0.01 8.67
C ILE A 245 6.83 -0.92 8.43
N ASP A 246 7.45 -1.43 9.51
CA ASP A 246 8.59 -2.33 9.43
C ASP A 246 8.22 -3.68 8.81
N ARG A 247 6.98 -4.15 9.02
CA ARG A 247 6.48 -5.38 8.40
C ARG A 247 6.33 -5.19 6.90
N LEU A 248 5.71 -4.10 6.45
CA LEU A 248 5.49 -3.83 5.03
C LEU A 248 6.79 -3.48 4.31
N HIS A 249 7.66 -2.67 4.92
CA HIS A 249 8.98 -2.41 4.38
C HIS A 249 9.78 -3.71 4.22
N ARG A 250 9.88 -4.54 5.27
CA ARG A 250 10.57 -5.84 5.18
C ARG A 250 9.95 -6.78 4.15
N TYR A 251 8.63 -6.75 4.00
CA TYR A 251 7.96 -7.57 2.99
C TYR A 251 8.46 -7.24 1.58
N PHE A 252 8.78 -5.98 1.27
CA PHE A 252 9.32 -5.59 -0.05
C PHE A 252 10.85 -5.49 -0.12
N THR A 253 11.58 -5.72 0.98
CA THR A 253 13.06 -5.65 0.98
C THR A 253 13.76 -6.94 1.41
N SER A 254 13.07 -7.87 2.06
CA SER A 254 13.64 -9.12 2.56
C SER A 254 13.57 -10.22 1.51
N MET A 255 14.72 -10.76 1.10
CA MET A 255 14.82 -11.85 0.10
C MET A 255 13.91 -13.06 0.38
N SER A 256 13.62 -13.34 1.65
CA SER A 256 12.78 -14.47 2.08
C SER A 256 11.27 -14.20 2.05
N GLN A 257 10.85 -12.93 1.96
CA GLN A 257 9.44 -12.52 2.07
C GLN A 257 8.97 -11.71 0.85
N THR A 258 9.90 -11.19 0.05
CA THR A 258 9.60 -10.41 -1.15
C THR A 258 8.73 -11.19 -2.12
N PRO A 259 7.74 -10.53 -2.75
CA PRO A 259 7.00 -11.10 -3.86
C PRO A 259 7.94 -11.66 -4.93
N LYS A 260 7.47 -12.65 -5.69
CA LYS A 260 8.18 -13.04 -6.91
C LYS A 260 8.30 -11.81 -7.81
N HIS A 261 9.51 -11.44 -8.19
CA HIS A 261 9.78 -10.19 -8.89
C HIS A 261 10.99 -10.29 -9.81
N ILE A 262 11.09 -9.31 -10.70
CA ILE A 262 12.22 -9.06 -11.58
C ILE A 262 13.22 -8.20 -10.83
N LEU A 263 14.48 -8.63 -10.80
CA LEU A 263 15.54 -7.91 -10.11
C LEU A 263 15.72 -6.50 -10.68
N ARG A 264 16.14 -5.56 -9.83
CA ARG A 264 16.36 -4.16 -10.25
C ARG A 264 17.32 -4.02 -11.43
N THR A 265 18.32 -4.89 -11.52
CA THR A 265 19.33 -4.90 -12.58
C THR A 265 18.78 -5.37 -13.91
N ASP A 266 17.71 -6.16 -13.89
CA ASP A 266 17.12 -6.76 -15.09
C ASP A 266 15.84 -6.03 -15.53
N SER A 267 15.22 -5.24 -14.65
CA SER A 267 14.03 -4.45 -14.96
C SER A 267 14.23 -3.52 -16.18
N PRO A 268 15.38 -2.81 -16.36
CA PRO A 268 15.63 -2.06 -17.58
C PRO A 268 15.63 -2.91 -18.86
N LYS A 269 16.10 -4.16 -18.80
CA LYS A 269 16.09 -5.09 -19.94
C LYS A 269 14.67 -5.49 -20.33
N ILE A 270 13.77 -5.64 -19.37
CA ILE A 270 12.34 -5.87 -19.63
C ILE A 270 11.72 -4.65 -20.31
N LEU A 271 12.01 -3.45 -19.80
CA LEU A 271 11.53 -2.20 -20.40
C LEU A 271 12.06 -2.01 -21.84
N SER A 272 13.31 -2.37 -22.11
CA SER A 272 13.87 -2.26 -23.46
C SER A 272 13.20 -3.22 -24.44
N ILE A 273 12.92 -4.47 -24.03
CA ILE A 273 12.17 -5.44 -24.84
C ILE A 273 10.75 -4.90 -25.10
N LEU A 274 10.09 -4.38 -24.07
CA LEU A 274 8.74 -3.82 -24.20
C LEU A 274 8.71 -2.62 -25.14
N LEU A 275 9.69 -1.72 -25.03
CA LEU A 275 9.84 -0.55 -25.90
C LEU A 275 10.04 -0.95 -27.36
N GLU A 276 10.85 -1.97 -27.63
CA GLU A 276 11.03 -2.54 -28.98
C GLU A 276 9.69 -3.09 -29.50
N CYS A 277 9.00 -3.92 -28.71
CA CYS A 277 7.72 -4.51 -29.07
C CYS A 277 6.68 -3.45 -29.43
N ILE A 278 6.52 -2.40 -28.62
CA ILE A 278 5.56 -1.32 -28.89
C ILE A 278 5.93 -0.55 -30.16
N LYS A 279 7.22 -0.23 -30.37
CA LYS A 279 7.69 0.45 -31.59
C LYS A 279 7.38 -0.37 -32.85
N THR A 280 7.55 -1.69 -32.78
CA THR A 280 7.28 -2.59 -33.90
C THR A 280 5.84 -3.11 -33.95
N ARG A 281 4.93 -2.58 -33.12
CA ARG A 281 3.51 -2.98 -33.04
C ARG A 281 3.29 -4.48 -32.81
N ARG A 282 4.15 -5.10 -32.00
CA ARG A 282 3.99 -6.50 -31.58
C ARG A 282 2.86 -6.65 -30.57
N THR A 283 2.28 -7.84 -30.56
CA THR A 283 1.24 -8.30 -29.64
C THR A 283 1.80 -8.63 -28.26
N LEU A 284 0.90 -8.80 -27.29
CA LEU A 284 1.24 -9.25 -25.93
C LEU A 284 1.95 -10.62 -25.94
N LEU A 285 1.49 -11.55 -26.78
CA LEU A 285 2.07 -12.89 -26.88
C LEU A 285 3.49 -12.84 -27.46
N GLU A 286 3.71 -12.06 -28.52
CA GLU A 286 5.06 -11.87 -29.07
C GLU A 286 5.99 -11.20 -28.06
N PHE A 287 5.50 -10.26 -27.25
CA PHE A 287 6.29 -9.69 -26.15
C PHE A 287 6.67 -10.74 -25.11
N TYR A 288 5.70 -11.57 -24.69
CA TYR A 288 5.94 -12.67 -23.76
C TYR A 288 6.98 -13.68 -24.29
N GLU A 289 6.91 -14.04 -25.57
CA GLU A 289 7.90 -14.90 -26.22
C GLU A 289 9.29 -14.26 -26.18
N GLN A 290 9.41 -12.97 -26.50
CA GLN A 290 10.69 -12.26 -26.43
C GLN A 290 11.25 -12.21 -25.01
N VAL A 291 10.42 -11.99 -24.00
CA VAL A 291 10.85 -12.03 -22.59
C VAL A 291 11.33 -13.44 -22.22
N SER A 292 10.61 -14.48 -22.61
CA SER A 292 10.94 -15.88 -22.31
C SER A 292 12.23 -16.34 -23.01
N LEU A 293 12.49 -15.84 -24.22
CA LEU A 293 13.71 -16.15 -24.97
C LEU A 293 14.93 -15.36 -24.48
N LYS A 294 14.75 -14.09 -24.12
CA LYS A 294 15.87 -13.17 -23.80
C LYS A 294 16.17 -13.09 -22.30
N THR A 295 15.30 -13.61 -21.43
CA THR A 295 15.43 -13.50 -19.96
C THR A 295 14.95 -14.77 -19.25
N THR A 296 15.23 -14.87 -17.96
CA THR A 296 14.76 -15.96 -17.09
C THR A 296 13.37 -15.71 -16.49
N TYR A 297 12.69 -14.63 -16.86
CA TYR A 297 11.45 -14.18 -16.21
C TYR A 297 10.16 -14.59 -16.94
N GLY A 298 10.24 -15.45 -17.97
CA GLY A 298 9.07 -15.88 -18.74
C GLY A 298 7.91 -16.37 -17.87
N GLU A 299 8.19 -17.24 -16.90
CA GLU A 299 7.16 -17.78 -15.98
C GLU A 299 6.40 -16.69 -15.21
N LEU A 300 7.07 -15.60 -14.80
CA LEU A 300 6.40 -14.49 -14.10
C LEU A 300 5.37 -13.80 -14.99
N PHE A 301 5.67 -13.65 -16.28
CA PHE A 301 4.75 -13.05 -17.23
C PHE A 301 3.62 -14.00 -17.60
N ALA A 302 3.88 -15.30 -17.70
CA ALA A 302 2.84 -16.30 -17.97
C ALA A 302 1.71 -16.23 -16.94
N ASN A 303 2.02 -16.04 -15.65
CA ASN A 303 1.02 -15.88 -14.58
C ASN A 303 0.12 -14.64 -14.73
N ASN A 304 0.55 -13.64 -15.49
CA ASN A 304 -0.11 -12.34 -15.64
C ASN A 304 -0.83 -12.19 -16.99
N ILE A 305 -0.75 -13.21 -17.84
CA ILE A 305 -1.45 -13.28 -19.13
C ILE A 305 -2.57 -14.29 -18.94
N SER A 306 -3.82 -13.83 -18.81
CA SER A 306 -4.97 -14.73 -18.87
C SER A 306 -5.03 -15.34 -20.26
N VAL A 307 -4.57 -16.59 -20.36
CA VAL A 307 -4.72 -17.40 -21.56
C VAL A 307 -6.14 -17.97 -21.55
N ASP A 308 -7.14 -17.11 -21.71
CA ASP A 308 -8.36 -17.56 -22.37
C ASP A 308 -7.99 -17.67 -23.85
N LEU A 309 -7.45 -18.83 -24.22
CA LEU A 309 -7.33 -19.23 -25.62
C LEU A 309 -8.74 -19.15 -26.24
N PRO A 310 -8.90 -18.55 -27.42
CA PRO A 310 -10.12 -18.70 -28.20
C PRO A 310 -10.49 -20.16 -28.43
#